data_AF-A0A119X617-F1
#
_entry.id   AF-A0A119X617-F1
#
_cell.length_a   1.000
_cell.length_b   1.000
_cell.length_c   1.000
_cell.angle_alpha   90.00
_cell.angle_beta   90.00
_cell.angle_gamma   90.00
#
_symmetry.space_group_name_H-M   'P 1'
#
loop_
_entity.id
_entity.type
_entity.pdbx_description
1 polymer ?
#
loop_
_entity_poly.entity_id
_entity_poly.type
_entity_poly.pdbx_seq_one_letter_code
_entity_poly.pdbx_strand_id
1 'polypeptide(L)'
;MTRQQAFQSAYLEVLERHWIVEFWERRAMPVRVTAPDSRLVLQVAKAGWIASFFMICQQPFVAICVLQANEALPPPRSGGVCFGAKAHADPKSACVGAFSEALQLAEGVSSPIGFAALSESTLSFFNGAGRDHLLERLSLAGPHLATLDVTPPIEPARIYRRELEFEEFYYCEVQIAGLNSYPPSRMEDGYRLPL
;
A
#
# COMPACT_ATOMS: atom_id res chain seq x y z
N MET A 1 7.58 -23.12 0.18
CA MET A 1 7.59 -22.08 1.24
C MET A 1 7.82 -22.78 2.56
N THR A 2 8.63 -22.23 3.48
CA THR A 2 8.84 -22.80 4.83
C THR A 2 7.84 -22.22 5.84
N ARG A 3 7.65 -22.89 6.99
CA ARG A 3 6.85 -22.36 8.11
C ARG A 3 7.27 -20.94 8.53
N GLN A 4 8.59 -20.70 8.59
CA GLN A 4 9.13 -19.38 8.92
C GLN A 4 8.79 -18.32 7.85
N GLN A 5 8.82 -18.69 6.57
CA GLN A 5 8.44 -17.79 5.48
C GLN A 5 6.94 -17.46 5.52
N ALA A 6 6.08 -18.44 5.82
CA ALA A 6 4.64 -18.22 5.97
C ALA A 6 4.35 -17.23 7.12
N PHE A 7 4.99 -17.44 8.28
CA PHE A 7 4.89 -16.52 9.41
C PHE A 7 5.41 -15.12 9.06
N GLN A 8 6.58 -15.01 8.43
CA GLN A 8 7.13 -13.71 8.04
C GLN A 8 6.24 -12.97 7.05
N SER A 9 5.65 -13.67 6.08
CA SER A 9 4.72 -13.08 5.13
C SER A 9 3.48 -12.52 5.82
N ALA A 10 2.82 -13.31 6.68
CA ALA A 10 1.65 -12.88 7.42
C ALA A 10 1.96 -11.75 8.42
N TYR A 11 3.10 -11.82 9.10
CA TYR A 11 3.58 -10.77 10.00
C TYR A 11 3.80 -9.44 9.26
N LEU A 12 4.47 -9.48 8.10
CA LEU A 12 4.70 -8.29 7.29
C LEU A 12 3.40 -7.69 6.77
N GLU A 13 2.43 -8.53 6.37
CA GLU A 13 1.11 -8.04 5.93
C GLU A 13 0.37 -7.28 7.04
N VAL A 14 0.39 -7.77 8.28
CA VAL A 14 -0.21 -7.06 9.43
C VAL A 14 0.44 -5.68 9.61
N LEU A 15 1.78 -5.60 9.50
CA LEU A 15 2.50 -4.33 9.63
C LEU A 15 2.26 -3.38 8.46
N GLU A 16 2.22 -3.90 7.24
CA GLU A 16 1.87 -3.16 6.03
C GLU A 16 0.53 -2.45 6.23
N ARG A 17 -0.49 -3.21 6.64
CA ARG A 17 -1.84 -2.67 6.82
C ARG A 17 -1.91 -1.68 7.96
N HIS A 18 -1.22 -1.94 9.07
CA HIS A 18 -1.14 -0.99 10.18
C HIS A 18 -0.57 0.36 9.74
N TRP A 19 0.57 0.35 9.03
CA TRP A 19 1.19 1.60 8.59
C TRP A 19 0.39 2.33 7.53
N ILE A 20 -0.37 1.62 6.68
CA ILE A 20 -1.34 2.26 5.79
C ILE A 20 -2.41 3.01 6.59
N VAL A 21 -2.93 2.42 7.67
CA VAL A 21 -3.89 3.11 8.56
C VAL A 21 -3.26 4.35 9.18
N GLU A 22 -2.04 4.23 9.75
CA GLU A 22 -1.33 5.37 10.34
C GLU A 22 -1.02 6.48 9.31
N PHE A 23 -0.74 6.10 8.06
CA PHE A 23 -0.58 7.04 6.94
C PHE A 23 -1.87 7.82 6.66
N TRP A 24 -3.03 7.16 6.67
CA TRP A 24 -4.32 7.84 6.48
C TRP A 24 -4.73 8.69 7.69
N GLU A 25 -4.46 8.21 8.91
CA GLU A 25 -4.72 8.93 10.17
C GLU A 25 -3.77 10.10 10.43
N ARG A 26 -2.90 10.43 9.46
CA ARG A 26 -1.93 11.53 9.53
C ARG A 26 -0.84 11.36 10.62
N ARG A 27 -0.65 10.13 11.11
CA ARG A 27 0.36 9.79 12.14
C ARG A 27 1.67 9.30 11.53
N ALA A 28 1.63 8.70 10.35
CA ALA A 28 2.81 8.40 9.56
C ALA A 28 3.01 9.46 8.47
N MET A 29 4.23 10.00 8.38
CA MET A 29 4.58 10.97 7.35
C MET A 29 5.32 10.27 6.19
N PRO A 30 4.81 10.32 4.95
CA PRO A 30 5.50 9.70 3.83
C PRO A 30 6.81 10.41 3.52
N VAL A 31 7.81 9.64 3.10
CA VAL A 31 9.07 10.18 2.57
C VAL A 31 9.21 9.72 1.14
N ARG A 32 9.42 10.66 0.22
CA ARG A 32 9.63 10.32 -1.19
C ARG A 32 10.96 9.58 -1.36
N VAL A 33 10.93 8.46 -2.07
CA VAL A 33 12.13 7.66 -2.37
C VAL A 33 12.32 7.53 -3.88
N THR A 34 13.55 7.27 -4.29
CA THR A 34 13.87 7.01 -5.68
C THR A 34 13.21 5.71 -6.13
N ALA A 35 12.67 5.71 -7.35
CA ALA A 35 12.11 4.51 -7.95
C ALA A 35 13.17 3.37 -7.95
N PRO A 36 12.76 2.12 -7.72
CA PRO A 36 13.64 0.99 -7.93
C PRO A 36 14.01 0.95 -9.41
N ASP A 37 15.30 0.80 -9.72
CA ASP A 37 15.77 0.62 -11.10
C ASP A 37 15.15 -0.68 -11.66
N SER A 38 14.13 -0.51 -12.50
CA SER A 38 13.44 -1.60 -13.15
C SER A 38 12.96 -1.19 -14.54
N ARG A 39 13.16 -2.09 -15.49
CA ARG A 39 12.64 -1.95 -16.86
C ARG A 39 11.12 -1.77 -16.88
N LEU A 40 10.42 -2.31 -15.89
CA LEU A 40 8.96 -2.23 -15.77
C LEU A 40 8.48 -0.80 -15.49
N VAL A 41 9.17 -0.02 -14.64
CA VAL A 41 8.84 1.39 -14.40
C VAL A 41 8.90 2.21 -15.70
N LEU A 42 9.87 1.92 -16.56
CA LEU A 42 9.97 2.55 -17.89
C LEU A 42 8.86 2.11 -18.84
N GLN A 43 8.42 0.85 -18.77
CA GLN A 43 7.34 0.34 -19.62
C GLN A 43 6.00 0.96 -19.24
N VAL A 44 5.70 1.13 -17.96
CA VAL A 44 4.44 1.73 -17.51
C VAL A 44 4.39 3.21 -17.83
N ALA A 45 5.53 3.91 -17.78
CA ALA A 45 5.66 5.28 -18.28
C ALA A 45 5.30 5.40 -19.76
N LYS A 46 5.75 4.45 -20.60
CA LYS A 46 5.34 4.39 -22.01
C LYS A 46 3.85 4.09 -22.19
N ALA A 47 3.26 3.34 -21.27
CA ALA A 47 1.82 3.07 -21.23
C ALA A 47 0.99 4.24 -20.66
N GLY A 48 1.62 5.38 -20.33
CA GLY A 48 0.94 6.58 -19.87
C GLY A 48 0.80 6.71 -18.35
N TRP A 49 1.50 5.89 -17.57
CA TRP A 49 1.45 5.94 -16.10
C TRP A 49 2.71 6.55 -15.50
N ILE A 50 2.54 7.49 -14.58
CA ILE A 50 3.63 8.07 -13.80
C ILE A 50 3.70 7.34 -12.47
N ALA A 51 4.81 6.63 -12.21
CA ALA A 51 5.06 5.94 -10.96
C ALA A 51 5.81 6.84 -9.97
N SER A 52 5.26 7.02 -8.77
CA SER A 52 5.89 7.71 -7.64
C SER A 52 6.02 6.78 -6.44
N PHE A 53 7.13 6.86 -5.71
CA PHE A 53 7.46 5.96 -4.62
C PHE A 53 7.65 6.71 -3.31
N PHE A 54 7.09 6.16 -2.25
CA PHE A 54 7.14 6.71 -0.91
C PHE A 54 7.42 5.62 0.11
N MET A 55 8.13 5.96 1.17
CA MET A 55 8.35 5.12 2.34
C MET A 55 7.57 5.71 3.52
N ILE A 56 6.78 4.90 4.21
CA ILE A 56 5.98 5.32 5.37
C ILE A 56 6.43 4.67 6.69
N CYS A 57 7.30 3.66 6.62
CA CYS A 57 7.98 3.04 7.76
C CYS A 57 9.33 2.48 7.32
N GLN A 58 10.33 2.40 8.21
CA GLN A 58 11.66 1.87 7.90
C GLN A 58 11.94 0.45 8.41
N GLN A 59 11.25 -0.05 9.45
CA GLN A 59 11.58 -1.37 10.04
C GLN A 59 10.36 -2.18 10.53
N PRO A 60 9.63 -2.90 9.69
CA PRO A 60 9.97 -3.21 8.30
C PRO A 60 9.75 -2.00 7.41
N PHE A 61 10.42 -2.00 6.26
CA PHE A 61 10.17 -1.00 5.24
C PHE A 61 8.75 -1.18 4.73
N VAL A 62 7.90 -0.17 4.87
CA VAL A 62 6.57 -0.13 4.26
C VAL A 62 6.58 0.94 3.17
N ALA A 63 6.52 0.50 1.93
CA ALA A 63 6.50 1.37 0.77
C ALA A 63 5.07 1.55 0.24
N ILE A 64 4.80 2.73 -0.33
CA ILE A 64 3.64 3.00 -1.17
C ILE A 64 4.15 3.36 -2.57
N CYS A 65 3.60 2.72 -3.59
CA CYS A 65 3.76 3.13 -4.97
C CYS A 65 2.44 3.69 -5.49
N VAL A 66 2.46 4.89 -6.05
CA VAL A 66 1.32 5.51 -6.72
C VAL A 66 1.55 5.51 -8.22
N LEU A 67 0.58 5.00 -8.97
CA LEU A 67 0.51 5.15 -10.42
C LEU A 67 -0.54 6.20 -10.74
N GLN A 68 -0.10 7.28 -11.36
CA GLN A 68 -0.98 8.34 -11.86
C GLN A 68 -1.11 8.22 -13.37
N ALA A 69 -2.33 8.10 -13.86
CA ALA A 69 -2.63 8.13 -15.28
C ALA A 69 -2.36 9.53 -15.84
N ASN A 70 -1.62 9.61 -16.94
CA ASN A 70 -1.49 10.85 -17.68
C ASN A 70 -2.85 11.28 -18.26
N GLU A 71 -2.97 12.56 -18.60
CA GLU A 71 -4.22 13.09 -19.16
C GLU A 71 -4.56 12.51 -20.55
N ALA A 72 -3.56 11.92 -21.23
CA ALA A 72 -3.71 11.29 -22.54
C ALA A 72 -4.41 9.92 -22.50
N LEU A 73 -4.57 9.30 -21.32
CA LEU A 73 -5.35 8.06 -21.19
C LEU A 73 -6.85 8.34 -21.31
N PRO A 74 -7.63 7.52 -22.03
CA PRO A 74 -9.04 7.77 -22.26
C PRO A 74 -9.84 7.68 -20.94
N PRO A 75 -10.92 8.49 -20.80
CA PRO A 75 -11.87 8.35 -19.70
C PRO A 75 -12.34 6.90 -19.51
N PRO A 76 -12.62 6.46 -18.28
CA PRO A 76 -12.65 7.23 -17.03
C PRO A 76 -11.28 7.40 -16.34
N ARG A 77 -10.19 6.97 -16.99
CA ARG A 77 -8.87 6.85 -16.37
C ARG A 77 -8.04 8.13 -16.41
N SER A 78 -8.41 9.12 -17.23
CA SER A 78 -7.66 10.37 -17.38
C SER A 78 -7.47 11.05 -16.03
N GLY A 79 -6.21 11.23 -15.62
CA GLY A 79 -5.85 11.87 -14.34
C GLY A 79 -6.11 11.03 -13.09
N GLY A 80 -6.58 9.79 -13.21
CA GLY A 80 -6.83 8.92 -12.06
C GLY A 80 -5.57 8.37 -11.41
N VAL A 81 -5.69 7.99 -10.14
CA VAL A 81 -4.59 7.38 -9.38
C VAL A 81 -5.00 6.00 -8.87
N CYS A 82 -4.04 5.07 -8.86
CA CYS A 82 -4.11 3.88 -8.03
C CYS A 82 -2.81 3.76 -7.24
N PHE A 83 -2.85 2.99 -6.16
CA PHE A 83 -1.67 2.77 -5.35
C PHE A 83 -1.61 1.33 -4.85
N GLY A 84 -0.40 0.84 -4.68
CA GLY A 84 -0.09 -0.40 -3.99
C GLY A 84 0.81 -0.12 -2.81
N ALA A 85 0.82 -1.02 -1.84
CA ALA A 85 1.66 -0.92 -0.67
C ALA A 85 2.42 -2.22 -0.45
N LYS A 86 3.58 -2.16 0.22
CA LYS A 86 4.26 -3.39 0.60
C LYS A 86 5.12 -3.23 1.83
N ALA A 87 5.01 -4.17 2.77
CA ALA A 87 6.01 -4.38 3.80
C ALA A 87 7.10 -5.37 3.36
N HIS A 88 8.36 -5.03 3.61
CA HIS A 88 9.49 -5.94 3.44
C HIS A 88 10.66 -5.58 4.38
N ALA A 89 11.56 -6.53 4.63
CA ALA A 89 12.80 -6.28 5.37
C ALA A 89 13.83 -5.47 4.57
N ASP A 90 13.61 -5.29 3.27
CA ASP A 90 14.52 -4.62 2.34
C ASP A 90 13.73 -3.52 1.60
N PRO A 91 14.25 -2.28 1.54
CA PRO A 91 13.50 -1.16 0.99
C PRO A 91 13.23 -1.31 -0.51
N LYS A 92 14.15 -1.92 -1.27
CA LYS A 92 14.00 -2.12 -2.71
C LYS A 92 12.89 -3.14 -2.97
N SER A 93 12.89 -4.26 -2.26
CA SER A 93 11.84 -5.27 -2.34
C SER A 93 10.47 -4.74 -1.91
N ALA A 94 10.40 -3.88 -0.89
CA ALA A 94 9.17 -3.17 -0.53
C ALA A 94 8.67 -2.30 -1.71
N CYS A 95 9.54 -1.51 -2.32
CA CYS A 95 9.16 -0.67 -3.47
C CYS A 95 8.70 -1.50 -4.67
N VAL A 96 9.39 -2.60 -4.99
CA VAL A 96 9.02 -3.51 -6.09
C VAL A 96 7.67 -4.17 -5.81
N GLY A 97 7.43 -4.66 -4.58
CA GLY A 97 6.15 -5.24 -4.20
C GLY A 97 5.01 -4.23 -4.29
N ALA A 98 5.22 -3.01 -3.78
CA ALA A 98 4.22 -1.95 -3.80
C ALA A 98 3.87 -1.55 -5.25
N PHE A 99 4.87 -1.53 -6.13
CA PHE A 99 4.68 -1.30 -7.55
C PHE A 99 3.89 -2.41 -8.24
N SER A 100 4.20 -3.68 -7.95
CA SER A 100 3.44 -4.81 -8.48
C SER A 100 1.98 -4.78 -8.06
N GLU A 101 1.68 -4.43 -6.81
CA GLU A 101 0.29 -4.28 -6.33
C GLU A 101 -0.43 -3.10 -7.02
N ALA A 102 0.26 -1.97 -7.19
CA ALA A 102 -0.30 -0.83 -7.92
C ALA A 102 -0.60 -1.20 -9.39
N LEU A 103 0.28 -1.97 -10.02
CA LEU A 103 0.08 -2.46 -11.38
C LEU A 103 -1.09 -3.42 -11.50
N GLN A 104 -1.22 -4.36 -10.56
CA GLN A 104 -2.35 -5.29 -10.54
C GLN A 104 -3.69 -4.52 -10.50
N LEU A 105 -3.76 -3.45 -9.71
CA LEU A 105 -4.93 -2.56 -9.71
C LEU A 105 -5.08 -1.84 -11.05
N ALA A 106 -4.01 -1.25 -11.60
CA ALA A 106 -4.05 -0.55 -12.88
C ALA A 106 -4.50 -1.44 -14.05
N GLU A 107 -4.10 -2.71 -14.06
CA GLU A 107 -4.54 -3.72 -15.03
C GLU A 107 -6.01 -4.09 -14.81
N GLY A 108 -6.41 -4.34 -13.56
CA GLY A 108 -7.78 -4.65 -13.20
C GLY A 108 -8.76 -3.57 -13.67
N VAL A 109 -8.45 -2.30 -13.41
CA VAL A 109 -9.29 -1.15 -13.82
C VAL A 109 -9.19 -0.81 -15.30
N SER A 110 -8.21 -1.37 -16.02
CA SER A 110 -8.11 -1.22 -17.47
C SER A 110 -9.06 -2.14 -18.23
N SER A 111 -9.60 -3.17 -17.57
CA SER A 111 -10.70 -3.99 -18.10
C SER A 111 -12.05 -3.36 -17.79
N PRO A 112 -13.01 -3.28 -18.74
CA PRO A 112 -14.36 -2.80 -18.47
C PRO A 112 -15.07 -3.56 -17.33
N ILE A 113 -14.83 -4.87 -17.24
CA ILE A 113 -15.41 -5.73 -16.19
C ILE A 113 -14.79 -5.38 -14.84
N GLY A 114 -13.47 -5.24 -14.78
CA GLY A 114 -12.78 -4.92 -13.53
C GLY A 114 -13.12 -3.51 -13.03
N PHE A 115 -13.26 -2.54 -13.94
CA PHE A 115 -13.72 -1.19 -13.59
C PHE A 115 -15.15 -1.18 -13.03
N ALA A 116 -16.07 -1.92 -13.66
CA ALA A 116 -17.46 -2.02 -13.20
C ALA A 116 -17.60 -2.76 -11.85
N ALA A 117 -16.61 -3.58 -11.48
CA ALA A 117 -16.58 -4.34 -10.23
C ALA A 117 -15.95 -3.57 -9.05
N LEU A 118 -15.48 -2.35 -9.26
CA LEU A 118 -14.87 -1.54 -8.20
C LEU A 118 -15.92 -1.09 -7.18
N SER A 119 -15.53 -1.10 -5.90
CA SER A 119 -16.29 -0.44 -4.85
C SER A 119 -16.30 1.08 -5.05
N GLU A 120 -17.32 1.77 -4.53
CA GLU A 120 -17.38 3.24 -4.55
C GLU A 120 -16.15 3.88 -3.89
N SER A 121 -15.68 3.29 -2.79
CA SER A 121 -14.44 3.73 -2.12
C SER A 121 -13.23 3.67 -3.05
N THR A 122 -13.12 2.62 -3.87
CA THR A 122 -12.01 2.46 -4.82
C THR A 122 -12.15 3.40 -6.01
N LEU A 123 -13.38 3.60 -6.52
CA LEU A 123 -13.66 4.56 -7.59
C LEU A 123 -13.25 5.99 -7.23
N SER A 124 -13.37 6.37 -5.96
CA SER A 124 -12.99 7.70 -5.47
C SER A 124 -11.50 8.05 -5.69
N PHE A 125 -10.62 7.05 -5.87
CA PHE A 125 -9.20 7.26 -6.21
C PHE A 125 -8.97 7.57 -7.70
N PHE A 126 -9.93 7.34 -8.57
CA PHE A 126 -9.76 7.65 -10.00
C PHE A 126 -10.20 9.06 -10.35
N ASN A 127 -11.23 9.60 -9.70
CA ASN A 127 -11.78 10.91 -10.09
C ASN A 127 -12.55 11.64 -8.98
N GLY A 128 -12.29 11.34 -7.70
CA GLY A 128 -13.02 11.93 -6.59
C GLY A 128 -12.16 12.24 -5.36
N ALA A 129 -12.82 12.35 -4.20
CA ALA A 129 -12.19 12.76 -2.95
C ALA A 129 -11.02 11.86 -2.52
N GLY A 130 -11.04 10.57 -2.85
CA GLY A 130 -9.93 9.65 -2.55
C GLY A 130 -8.64 10.02 -3.28
N ARG A 131 -8.74 10.44 -4.55
CA ARG A 131 -7.61 10.96 -5.33
C ARG A 131 -7.04 12.20 -4.68
N ASP A 132 -7.87 13.20 -4.44
CA ASP A 132 -7.43 14.50 -3.95
C ASP A 132 -6.81 14.36 -2.56
N HIS A 133 -7.42 13.54 -1.70
CA HIS A 133 -6.89 13.27 -0.37
C HIS A 133 -5.55 12.51 -0.43
N LEU A 134 -5.39 11.51 -1.31
CA LEU A 134 -4.10 10.82 -1.50
C LEU A 134 -3.02 11.82 -1.93
N LEU A 135 -3.32 12.65 -2.93
CA LEU A 135 -2.37 13.63 -3.44
C LEU A 135 -2.02 14.71 -2.41
N GLU A 136 -3.00 15.18 -1.62
CA GLU A 136 -2.79 16.07 -0.48
C GLU A 136 -1.83 15.42 0.53
N ARG A 137 -2.10 14.18 0.95
CA ARG A 137 -1.25 13.45 1.90
C ARG A 137 0.18 13.29 1.41
N LEU A 138 0.36 13.00 0.12
CA LEU A 138 1.68 12.83 -0.49
C LEU A 138 2.41 14.16 -0.74
N SER A 139 1.67 15.27 -0.87
CA SER A 139 2.27 16.62 -0.97
C SER A 139 2.99 17.03 0.32
N LEU A 140 2.60 16.44 1.46
CA LEU A 140 3.26 16.62 2.75
C LEU A 140 4.57 15.84 2.88
N ALA A 141 4.93 15.04 1.87
CA ALA A 141 6.17 14.28 1.89
C ALA A 141 7.39 15.21 1.88
N GLY A 142 8.10 15.25 3.01
CA GLY A 142 9.32 16.04 3.15
C GLY A 142 10.53 15.40 2.47
N PRO A 143 11.57 16.19 2.11
CA PRO A 143 12.87 15.63 1.77
C PRO A 143 13.48 14.95 3.00
N HIS A 144 14.10 13.78 2.80
CA HIS A 144 14.72 12.92 3.83
C HIS A 144 15.32 13.71 5.00
N LEU A 145 14.57 13.84 6.10
CA LEU A 145 15.08 14.32 7.37
C LEU A 145 14.55 13.39 8.45
N ALA A 146 15.45 12.50 8.88
CA ALA A 146 15.52 11.80 10.15
C ALA A 146 14.18 11.54 10.87
N THR A 147 13.84 10.25 11.00
CA THR A 147 12.82 9.61 11.86
C THR A 147 11.53 9.14 11.17
N LEU A 148 11.67 8.09 10.35
CA LEU A 148 10.65 7.04 10.18
C LEU A 148 10.89 5.87 11.18
N ASP A 149 11.81 6.06 12.14
CA ASP A 149 12.23 5.10 13.17
C ASP A 149 11.20 4.99 14.30
N VAL A 150 9.95 4.67 13.98
CA VAL A 150 8.96 4.36 15.01
C VAL A 150 8.14 3.16 14.63
N THR A 151 8.79 2.04 14.31
CA THR A 151 8.10 0.76 14.52
C THR A 151 7.82 0.68 16.01
N PRO A 152 6.54 0.67 16.44
CA PRO A 152 6.26 0.47 17.85
C PRO A 152 6.98 -0.82 18.25
N PRO A 153 7.72 -0.87 19.37
CA PRO A 153 8.33 -2.10 19.82
C PRO A 153 7.20 -3.11 20.06
N ILE A 154 7.01 -4.02 19.11
CA ILE A 154 6.00 -5.07 19.21
C ILE A 154 6.61 -6.14 20.10
N GLU A 155 6.18 -6.14 21.35
CA GLU A 155 6.55 -7.19 22.29
C GLU A 155 6.10 -8.55 21.72
N PRO A 156 6.97 -9.59 21.72
CA PRO A 156 6.59 -10.91 21.22
C PRO A 156 5.32 -11.48 21.86
N ALA A 157 5.05 -11.10 23.12
CA ALA A 157 3.85 -11.50 23.86
C ALA A 157 2.54 -10.98 23.25
N ARG A 158 2.60 -9.97 22.37
CA ARG A 158 1.44 -9.40 21.67
C ARG A 158 1.18 -10.03 20.31
N ILE A 159 2.05 -10.95 19.87
CA ILE A 159 1.95 -11.63 18.58
C ILE A 159 1.25 -12.98 18.78
N TYR A 160 0.02 -13.07 18.30
CA TYR A 160 -0.75 -14.30 18.25
C TYR A 160 -0.64 -14.87 16.84
N ARG A 161 -0.39 -16.17 16.74
CA ARG A 161 -0.31 -16.84 15.43
C ARG A 161 -1.00 -18.19 15.45
N ARG A 162 -1.68 -18.49 14.33
CA ARG A 162 -2.22 -19.81 14.04
C ARG A 162 -1.48 -20.35 12.84
N GLU A 163 -0.81 -21.47 13.01
CA GLU A 163 -0.02 -22.12 11.96
C GLU A 163 -0.68 -23.46 11.62
N LEU A 164 -0.90 -23.69 10.32
CA LEU A 164 -1.41 -24.94 9.79
C LEU A 164 -0.41 -25.47 8.76
N GLU A 165 -0.18 -26.77 8.81
CA GLU A 165 0.67 -27.48 7.85
C GLU A 165 -0.24 -28.34 6.97
N PHE A 166 -0.18 -28.09 5.67
CA PHE A 166 -0.83 -28.88 4.64
C PHE A 166 0.24 -29.63 3.85
N GLU A 167 -0.15 -30.67 3.13
CA GLU A 167 0.77 -31.51 2.36
C GLU A 167 1.62 -30.72 1.35
N GLU A 168 1.04 -29.66 0.76
CA GLU A 168 1.67 -28.88 -0.31
C GLU A 168 2.20 -27.50 0.15
N PHE A 169 1.71 -26.99 1.29
CA PHE A 169 2.05 -25.63 1.72
C PHE A 169 1.88 -25.42 3.22
N TYR A 170 2.54 -24.38 3.72
CA TYR A 170 2.35 -23.86 5.07
C TYR A 170 1.41 -22.67 5.05
N TYR A 171 0.51 -22.61 6.03
CA TYR A 171 -0.38 -21.48 6.25
C TYR A 171 -0.09 -20.86 7.62
N CYS A 172 -0.07 -19.54 7.68
CA CYS A 172 0.04 -18.80 8.92
C CYS A 172 -0.94 -17.63 8.91
N GLU A 173 -1.70 -17.51 9.99
CA GLU A 173 -2.46 -16.32 10.33
C GLU A 173 -1.77 -15.64 11.51
N VAL A 174 -1.61 -14.31 11.44
CA VAL A 174 -0.98 -13.51 12.50
C VAL A 174 -1.94 -12.41 12.93
N GLN A 175 -2.06 -12.22 14.24
CA GLN A 175 -2.75 -11.09 14.84
C GLN A 175 -1.81 -10.44 15.85
N ILE A 176 -1.69 -9.12 15.82
CA ILE A 176 -0.85 -8.38 16.76
C ILE A 176 -1.75 -7.47 17.59
N ALA A 177 -1.85 -7.75 18.88
CA ALA A 177 -2.71 -6.98 19.77
C ALA A 177 -2.30 -5.51 19.79
N GLY A 178 -3.28 -4.61 19.66
CA GLY A 178 -3.13 -3.16 19.68
C GLY A 178 -2.44 -2.54 18.47
N LEU A 179 -2.35 -3.27 17.35
CA LEU A 179 -2.15 -2.65 16.03
C LEU A 179 -3.49 -2.57 15.28
N ASN A 180 -3.81 -1.38 14.79
CA ASN A 180 -4.97 -1.18 13.91
C ASN A 180 -4.59 -1.60 12.48
N SER A 181 -4.81 -2.88 12.15
CA SER A 181 -4.44 -3.44 10.84
C SER A 181 -5.60 -3.40 9.84
N TYR A 182 -6.82 -3.11 10.31
CA TYR A 182 -7.94 -2.81 9.45
C TYR A 182 -8.62 -1.57 9.99
N PRO A 183 -9.11 -0.69 9.12
CA PRO A 183 -9.87 0.44 9.58
C PRO A 183 -11.10 -0.06 10.36
N PRO A 184 -11.46 0.58 11.49
CA PRO A 184 -12.68 0.21 12.20
C PRO A 184 -13.87 0.31 11.22
N SER A 185 -14.85 -0.60 11.36
CA SER A 185 -16.03 -0.75 10.48
C SER A 185 -16.80 0.54 10.17
N ARG A 186 -16.58 1.62 10.93
CA ARG A 186 -17.07 2.98 10.65
C ARG A 186 -16.50 3.61 9.38
N MET A 187 -15.52 2.99 8.72
CA MET A 187 -15.00 3.41 7.41
C MET A 187 -15.73 2.76 6.23
N GLU A 188 -16.61 1.76 6.46
CA GLU A 188 -17.38 1.10 5.39
C GLU A 188 -18.56 1.95 4.87
N ASP A 189 -19.04 2.91 5.65
CA ASP A 189 -20.15 3.82 5.29
C ASP A 189 -19.72 5.06 4.47
N GLY A 190 -18.60 4.97 3.74
CA GLY A 190 -18.07 6.06 2.93
C GLY A 190 -17.55 7.22 3.77
N TYR A 191 -16.22 7.32 3.88
CA TYR A 191 -15.47 8.53 4.26
C TYR A 191 -16.22 9.52 5.16
N ARG A 192 -16.18 9.33 6.47
CA ARG A 192 -16.30 10.48 7.39
C ARG A 192 -14.91 10.90 7.83
N LEU A 193 -14.32 11.80 7.05
CA LEU A 193 -13.23 12.66 7.53
C LEU A 193 -13.73 13.41 8.77
N PRO A 194 -12.92 13.53 9.84
CA PRO A 194 -13.27 14.32 11.00
C PRO A 194 -13.42 15.80 10.62
N LEU A 195 -14.40 16.46 11.23
CA LEU A 195 -14.64 17.91 11.19
C LEU A 195 -13.40 18.70 11.65
#